data_AF-A0AAV6KVM4-F1
#
_entry.id   AF-A0AAV6KVM4-F1
#
_cell.length_a   1.000
_cell.length_b   1.000
_cell.length_c   1.000
_cell.angle_alpha   90.00
_cell.angle_beta   90.00
_cell.angle_gamma   90.00
#
_symmetry.space_group_name_H-M   'P 1'
#
loop_
_entity.id
_entity.type
_entity.pdbx_description
1 polymer ?
#
loop_
_entity_poly.entity_id
_entity_poly.type
_entity_poly.pdbx_seq_one_letter_code
_entity_poly.pdbx_strand_id
1 'polypeptide(L)' 'MKILFWNARGLGLKEKRSKVKKLVKDHRIDMMLIQETKQKEITKKFIVSIWGDGDCDYIEVDAEGSTSGLLII' A
#
# COMPACT_ATOMS: atom_id res chain seq x y z
N MET A 1 4.19 10.46 -14.74
CA MET A 1 4.69 9.72 -13.59
C MET A 1 4.37 10.48 -12.31
N LYS A 2 3.33 10.06 -11.61
CA LYS A 2 2.87 10.58 -10.32
C LYS A 2 3.15 9.54 -9.26
N ILE A 3 3.94 9.92 -8.26
CA ILE A 3 4.34 9.04 -7.17
C ILE A 3 3.69 9.51 -5.88
N LEU A 4 3.07 8.59 -5.15
CA LEU A 4 2.54 8.84 -3.82
C LEU A 4 3.49 8.28 -2.76
N PHE A 5 3.93 9.12 -1.83
CA PHE A 5 4.69 8.70 -0.65
C PHE A 5 3.81 8.85 0.59
N TRP A 6 3.68 7.79 1.38
CA TRP A 6 2.83 7.84 2.56
C TRP A 6 3.33 6.97 3.71
N ASN A 7 3.50 7.58 4.89
CA ASN A 7 3.65 6.82 6.13
C ASN A 7 2.26 6.48 6.68
N ALA A 8 1.87 5.21 6.57
CA ALA A 8 0.54 4.76 6.94
C ALA A 8 0.37 4.61 8.46
N ARG A 9 1.43 4.29 9.22
CA ARG A 9 1.33 3.90 10.64
C ARG A 9 0.28 2.81 10.89
N GLY A 10 0.23 1.81 10.00
CA GLY A 10 -0.72 0.71 10.00
C GLY A 10 -1.73 0.78 8.85
N LEU A 11 -1.81 -0.29 8.06
CA LEU A 11 -2.71 -0.46 6.92
C LEU A 11 -3.84 -1.49 7.12
N GLY A 12 -3.96 -2.11 8.29
CA GLY A 12 -4.92 -3.20 8.52
C GLY A 12 -6.39 -2.78 8.36
N LEU A 13 -6.71 -1.53 8.70
CA LEU A 13 -8.09 -1.01 8.65
C LEU A 13 -8.59 -0.89 7.20
N LYS A 14 -9.72 -1.54 6.91
CA LYS A 14 -10.34 -1.55 5.58
C LYS A 14 -10.69 -0.15 5.08
N GLU A 15 -11.21 0.71 5.94
CA GLU A 15 -11.57 2.09 5.58
C GLU A 15 -10.37 2.90 5.07
N LYS A 16 -9.21 2.69 5.70
CA LYS A 16 -7.96 3.37 5.33
C LYS A 16 -7.52 2.95 3.94
N ARG A 17 -7.58 1.65 3.65
CA ARG A 17 -7.29 1.08 2.33
C ARG A 17 -8.25 1.60 1.26
N SER A 18 -9.55 1.67 1.55
CA SER A 18 -10.53 2.25 0.63
C SER A 18 -10.25 3.72 0.29
N LYS A 19 -9.84 4.53 1.27
CA LYS A 19 -9.46 5.94 1.04
C LYS A 19 -8.24 6.06 0.13
N VAL A 20 -7.24 5.20 0.32
CA VAL A 20 -6.04 5.16 -0.53
C VAL A 20 -6.40 4.72 -1.95
N LYS A 21 -7.20 3.67 -2.11
CA LYS A 21 -7.68 3.22 -3.43
C LYS A 21 -8.39 4.33 -4.19
N LYS A 22 -9.23 5.10 -3.49
CA LYS A 22 -9.88 6.28 -4.07
C LYS A 22 -8.86 7.33 -4.52
N LEU A 23 -7.86 7.64 -3.70
CA LEU A 23 -6.81 8.61 -4.03
C LEU A 23 -5.99 8.16 -5.26
N VAL A 24 -5.57 6.89 -5.30
CA VAL A 24 -4.86 6.29 -6.44
C VAL A 24 -5.66 6.51 -7.74
N LYS A 25 -6.96 6.18 -7.71
CA LYS A 25 -7.85 6.34 -8.86
C LYS A 25 -8.07 7.80 -9.25
N ASP A 26 -8.43 8.65 -8.29
CA ASP A 26 -8.80 10.04 -8.53
C ASP A 26 -7.61 10.84 -9.06
N HIS A 27 -6.39 10.51 -8.65
CA HIS A 27 -5.19 11.25 -9.02
C HIS A 27 -4.38 10.57 -10.13
N ARG A 28 -4.78 9.36 -10.55
CA ARG A 28 -4.06 8.53 -11.54
C ARG A 28 -2.61 8.36 -11.10
N ILE A 29 -2.43 7.81 -9.91
CA ILE A 29 -1.11 7.54 -9.34
C ILE A 29 -0.46 6.39 -10.13
N ASP A 30 0.80 6.59 -10.52
CA ASP A 30 1.56 5.62 -11.31
C ASP A 30 2.39 4.69 -10.41
N MET A 31 2.75 5.13 -9.20
CA MET A 31 3.51 4.36 -8.21
C MET A 31 3.23 4.88 -6.79
N MET A 32 3.29 4.01 -5.80
CA MET A 32 3.07 4.32 -4.40
C MET A 32 4.10 3.65 -3.50
N LEU A 33 4.66 4.43 -2.57
CA LEU A 33 5.54 3.95 -1.52
C LEU A 33 4.88 4.16 -0.16
N ILE A 34 4.61 3.05 0.52
CA ILE A 34 4.00 3.05 1.85
C ILE A 34 5.01 2.61 2.91
N GLN A 35 5.13 3.43 3.95
CA GLN A 35 5.94 3.14 5.13
C GLN A 35 5.07 2.81 6.33
N GLU A 36 5.66 2.10 7.29
CA GLU A 36 4.98 1.66 8.51
C GLU A 36 3.67 0.90 8.22
N THR A 37 3.69 -0.05 7.29
CA THR A 37 2.50 -0.85 6.94
C THR A 37 1.95 -1.63 8.14
N LYS A 38 2.85 -2.05 9.05
CA LYS A 38 2.59 -2.90 10.22
C LYS A 38 1.73 -4.13 9.87
N GLN A 39 1.94 -4.66 8.66
CA GLN A 39 1.34 -5.93 8.23
C GLN A 39 2.39 -7.03 8.39
N LYS A 40 1.93 -8.20 8.83
CA LYS A 40 2.79 -9.39 8.95
C LYS A 40 3.04 -10.07 7.60
N GLU A 41 2.13 -9.89 6.66
CA GLU A 41 2.16 -10.51 5.33
C GLU A 41 1.30 -9.63 4.38
N ILE A 42 1.82 -9.28 3.20
CA ILE A 42 1.05 -8.61 2.15
C ILE A 42 0.64 -9.63 1.08
N THR A 43 -0.61 -10.06 1.15
CA THR A 43 -1.20 -10.92 0.11
C THR A 43 -1.59 -10.11 -1.13
N LYS A 44 -1.67 -10.76 -2.30
CA LYS A 44 -2.22 -10.15 -3.53
C LYS A 44 -3.62 -9.55 -3.33
N LYS A 45 -4.47 -10.19 -2.52
CA LYS A 45 -5.81 -9.66 -2.17
C LYS A 45 -5.72 -8.35 -1.39
N PHE A 46 -4.71 -8.21 -0.54
CA PHE A 46 -4.44 -6.96 0.17
C PHE A 46 -4.02 -5.86 -0.79
N ILE A 47 -3.12 -6.14 -1.74
CA ILE A 47 -2.71 -5.21 -2.79
C ILE A 47 -3.91 -4.70 -3.59
N VAL A 48 -4.77 -5.59 -4.09
CA VAL A 48 -5.99 -5.23 -4.82
C VAL A 48 -6.94 -4.35 -3.98
N SER A 49 -6.95 -4.52 -2.65
CA SER A 49 -7.77 -3.68 -1.75
C SER A 49 -7.27 -2.24 -1.61
N ILE A 50 -6.00 -1.98 -1.98
CA ILE A 50 -5.36 -0.65 -1.89
C ILE A 50 -5.15 -0.05 -3.28
N TRP A 51 -4.57 -0.79 -4.21
CA TRP A 51 -4.30 -0.33 -5.57
C TRP A 51 -5.58 -0.23 -6.41
N GLY A 52 -6.42 -1.25 -6.29
CA GLY A 52 -7.62 -1.42 -7.07
C GLY A 52 -7.49 -2.45 -8.17
N ASP A 53 -8.32 -2.30 -9.19
CA ASP A 53 -8.37 -3.22 -10.33
C ASP A 53 -7.38 -2.74 -11.39
N GLY A 54 -6.50 -3.64 -11.84
CA GLY A 54 -5.43 -3.36 -12.79
C GLY A 54 -4.19 -4.20 -12.47
N ASP A 55 -3.36 -4.42 -13.48
CA ASP A 55 -2.07 -5.08 -13.28
C ASP A 55 -1.13 -4.12 -12.55
N CYS A 56 -0.54 -4.61 -11.46
CA CYS A 56 0.53 -3.94 -10.74
C CYS A 56 1.51 -4.99 -10.23
N ASP A 57 2.78 -4.63 -10.27
CA ASP A 57 3.82 -5.33 -9.53
C ASP A 57 3.94 -4.69 -8.16
N TYR A 58 4.38 -5.46 -7.18
CA TYR A 58 4.65 -4.91 -5.85
C TYR A 58 5.87 -5.57 -5.23
N ILE A 59 6.55 -4.80 -4.40
CA ILE A 59 7.67 -5.27 -3.59
C ILE A 59 7.31 -4.95 -2.14
N GLU A 60 7.31 -5.97 -1.31
CA GLU A 60 7.19 -5.82 0.14
C GLU A 60 8.53 -6.09 0.81
N VAL A 61 8.79 -5.36 1.89
CA VAL A 61 9.82 -5.69 2.85
C VAL A 61 9.10 -5.93 4.17
N ASP A 62 9.14 -7.18 4.61
CA ASP A 62 8.44 -7.62 5.80
C ASP A 62 8.88 -6.85 7.05
N ALA A 63 7.93 -6.72 7.97
CA ALA A 63 8.17 -6.22 9.30
C ALA A 63 8.76 -7.34 10.18
N GLU A 64 10.08 -7.43 10.28
CA GLU A 64 10.77 -8.33 11.22
C GLU A 64 11.16 -7.57 12.51
N GLY A 65 10.63 -8.02 13.65
CA GLY A 65 10.88 -7.39 14.96
C GLY A 65 10.29 -5.99 15.09
N SER A 66 11.15 -4.96 15.22
CA SER A 66 10.75 -3.54 15.34
C SER A 66 10.63 -2.81 14.00
N THR A 67 10.96 -3.47 12.88
CA THR A 67 10.79 -2.86 11.55
C THR A 67 9.31 -2.74 11.21
N SER A 68 8.90 -1.57 10.72
CA SER A 68 7.49 -1.22 10.58
C SER A 68 6.88 -1.62 9.21
N GLY A 69 7.67 -2.26 8.34
CA GLY A 69 7.26 -2.73 7.02
C GLY A 69 7.27 -1.62 5.95
N LEU A 70 7.69 -1.99 4.73
CA LEU A 70 7.68 -1.13 3.54
C LEU A 70 6.92 -1.85 2.42
N LEU A 71 6.18 -1.07 1.62
CA LEU A 71 5.47 -1.58 0.46
C LEU A 71 5.62 -0.61 -0.70
N ILE A 72 6.05 -1.11 -1.84
CA ILE A 72 6.10 -0.40 -3.12
C ILE A 72 5.10 -1.09 -4.04
N ILE A 73 4.18 -0.32 -4.62
CA ILE A 73 3.18 -0.74 -5.62
C ILE A 73 3.28 0.19 -6.82
#